data_AF-A0A2D7C6W1-F1
#
_entry.id   AF-A0A2D7C6W1-F1
#
_cell.length_a   1.000
_cell.length_b   1.000
_cell.length_c   1.000
_cell.angle_alpha   90.00
_cell.angle_beta   90.00
_cell.angle_gamma   90.00
#
_symmetry.space_group_name_H-M   'P 1'
#
loop_
_entity.id
_entity.type
_entity.pdbx_description
1 polymer ?
#
loop_
_entity_poly.entity_id
_entity_poly.type
_entity_poly.pdbx_seq_one_letter_code
_entity_poly.pdbx_strand_id
1 'polypeptide(L)'
;MENFDFDVLTEDAIDINGTVIKLRDVPDDKLNSMLNRYKRKSESDEDWICEGYYTAAYETILRVVNYRKDHPNQGRTPEDLLEIARETEVGDTITCPNCKNEFEKRNSQHLFCSNGRTKQGGNCKDRYWNLHDPKRRERLDNYHEENYAE
;
A
#
# COMPACT_ATOMS: atom_id res chain seq x y z
N MET A 1 -20.12 -15.49 -17.96
CA MET A 1 -20.43 -15.88 -16.57
C MET A 1 -19.69 -14.85 -15.75
N GLU A 2 -20.39 -13.84 -15.21
CA GLU A 2 -19.74 -12.79 -14.41
C GLU A 2 -19.03 -13.48 -13.24
N ASN A 3 -17.72 -13.29 -13.13
CA ASN A 3 -16.98 -13.71 -11.97
C ASN A 3 -17.26 -12.64 -10.90
N PHE A 4 -18.45 -12.71 -10.28
CA PHE A 4 -18.98 -11.71 -9.33
C PHE A 4 -18.02 -11.38 -8.17
N ASP A 5 -16.98 -12.20 -7.99
CA ASP A 5 -16.02 -12.10 -6.90
C ASP A 5 -14.66 -11.55 -7.35
N PHE A 6 -14.54 -10.97 -8.54
CA PHE A 6 -13.27 -10.41 -9.02
C PHE A 6 -13.54 -9.26 -9.99
N ASP A 7 -13.06 -8.04 -9.66
CA ASP A 7 -13.11 -6.84 -10.52
C ASP A 7 -11.78 -6.07 -10.59
N VAL A 8 -11.35 -5.68 -11.80
CA VAL A 8 -10.21 -4.77 -11.99
C VAL A 8 -10.75 -3.34 -12.02
N LEU A 9 -10.32 -2.53 -11.07
CA LEU A 9 -10.80 -1.16 -10.89
C LEU A 9 -9.88 -0.15 -11.59
N THR A 10 -10.40 1.03 -11.88
CA THR A 10 -9.69 2.10 -12.61
C THR A 10 -8.50 2.71 -11.85
N GLU A 11 -8.41 2.53 -10.54
CA GLU A 11 -7.44 3.20 -9.66
C GLU A 11 -6.24 2.33 -9.25
N ASP A 12 -5.69 1.51 -10.17
CA ASP A 12 -4.64 0.53 -9.85
C ASP A 12 -5.06 -0.36 -8.64
N ALA A 13 -6.31 -0.79 -8.67
CA ALA A 13 -6.90 -1.59 -7.61
C ALA A 13 -7.61 -2.81 -8.19
N ILE A 14 -7.67 -3.87 -7.40
CA ILE A 14 -8.35 -5.10 -7.75
C ILE A 14 -9.28 -5.46 -6.60
N ASP A 15 -10.56 -5.63 -6.89
CA ASP A 15 -11.53 -6.20 -5.97
C ASP A 15 -11.47 -7.72 -6.06
N ILE A 16 -11.35 -8.38 -4.91
CA ILE A 16 -11.48 -9.83 -4.77
C ILE A 16 -12.54 -10.10 -3.71
N ASN A 17 -13.71 -10.59 -4.12
CA ASN A 17 -14.80 -10.98 -3.25
C ASN A 17 -15.19 -9.86 -2.27
N GLY A 18 -15.35 -8.63 -2.78
CA GLY A 18 -15.66 -7.43 -2.01
C GLY A 18 -14.47 -6.82 -1.26
N THR A 19 -13.26 -7.40 -1.38
CA THR A 19 -12.03 -6.87 -0.79
C THR A 19 -11.24 -6.09 -1.83
N VAL A 20 -11.27 -4.76 -1.73
CA VAL A 20 -10.49 -3.87 -2.61
C VAL A 20 -9.03 -3.84 -2.19
N ILE A 21 -8.16 -4.38 -3.05
CA ILE A 21 -6.72 -4.34 -2.91
C ILE A 21 -6.16 -3.18 -3.74
N LYS A 22 -5.66 -2.14 -3.06
CA LYS A 22 -4.92 -1.04 -3.69
C LYS A 22 -3.50 -1.50 -4.01
N LEU A 23 -3.20 -1.77 -5.28
CA LEU A 23 -1.91 -2.36 -5.68
C LEU A 23 -0.73 -1.46 -5.33
N ARG A 24 -0.94 -0.14 -5.34
CA ARG A 24 0.06 0.85 -4.92
C ARG A 24 0.52 0.66 -3.48
N ASP A 25 -0.32 0.14 -2.60
CA ASP A 25 0.00 -0.06 -1.19
C ASP A 25 0.61 -1.42 -0.89
N VAL A 26 0.51 -2.37 -1.83
CA VAL A 26 1.00 -3.75 -1.67
C VAL A 26 2.54 -3.77 -1.64
N PRO A 27 3.18 -4.40 -0.64
CA PRO A 27 4.64 -4.58 -0.60
C PRO A 27 5.21 -5.25 -1.85
N ASP A 28 6.46 -4.95 -2.21
CA ASP A 28 7.07 -5.41 -3.47
C ASP A 28 7.14 -6.94 -3.62
N ASP A 29 7.45 -7.66 -2.54
CA ASP A 29 7.49 -9.13 -2.52
C ASP A 29 6.11 -9.72 -2.88
N LYS A 30 5.06 -9.17 -2.27
CA LYS A 30 3.68 -9.59 -2.52
C LYS A 30 3.20 -9.18 -3.91
N LEU A 31 3.55 -7.98 -4.38
CA LEU A 31 3.18 -7.51 -5.72
C LEU A 31 3.84 -8.37 -6.82
N ASN A 32 5.11 -8.73 -6.65
CA ASN A 32 5.81 -9.63 -7.57
C ASN A 32 5.24 -11.04 -7.57
N SER A 33 4.85 -11.56 -6.39
CA SER A 33 4.13 -12.83 -6.28
C SER A 33 2.79 -12.78 -7.03
N MET A 34 2.03 -11.70 -6.88
CA MET A 34 0.79 -11.47 -7.62
C MET A 34 1.04 -11.41 -9.13
N LEU A 35 2.04 -10.66 -9.60
CA LEU A 35 2.39 -10.56 -11.02
C LEU A 35 2.62 -11.95 -11.64
N ASN A 36 3.45 -12.78 -10.99
CA ASN A 36 3.75 -14.13 -11.46
C ASN A 36 2.53 -15.06 -11.44
N ARG A 37 1.66 -14.91 -10.43
CA ARG A 37 0.40 -15.67 -10.36
C ARG A 37 -0.53 -15.30 -11.51
N TYR A 38 -0.76 -14.02 -11.74
CA TYR A 38 -1.70 -13.57 -12.76
C TYR A 38 -1.18 -13.76 -14.17
N LYS A 39 0.15 -13.69 -14.40
CA LYS A 39 0.76 -14.09 -15.66
C LYS A 39 0.41 -15.54 -16.03
N ARG A 40 0.56 -16.47 -15.09
CA ARG A 40 0.22 -17.89 -15.35
C ARG A 40 -1.27 -18.10 -15.59
N LYS A 41 -2.12 -17.30 -14.95
CA LYS A 41 -3.58 -17.37 -15.12
C LYS A 41 -4.06 -16.73 -16.42
N SER A 42 -3.47 -15.62 -16.84
CA SER A 42 -3.80 -14.99 -18.12
C SER A 42 -3.44 -15.86 -19.33
N GLU A 43 -2.51 -16.79 -19.14
CA GLU A 43 -2.11 -17.78 -20.16
C GLU A 43 -3.01 -19.03 -20.17
N SER A 44 -4.03 -19.11 -19.30
CA SER A 44 -4.93 -20.29 -19.23
C SER A 44 -6.19 -20.11 -20.08
N ASP A 45 -6.74 -21.23 -20.57
CA ASP A 45 -8.02 -21.24 -21.30
C ASP A 45 -9.20 -20.72 -20.46
N GLU A 46 -9.09 -20.79 -19.13
CA GLU A 46 -10.07 -20.26 -18.18
C GLU A 46 -10.18 -18.73 -18.26
N ASP A 47 -9.09 -18.03 -18.57
CA ASP A 47 -9.11 -16.56 -18.74
C ASP A 47 -9.96 -16.15 -19.93
N TRP A 48 -9.86 -16.88 -21.04
CA TRP A 48 -10.69 -16.63 -22.22
C TRP A 48 -12.18 -16.79 -21.90
N ILE A 49 -12.53 -17.80 -21.09
CA ILE A 49 -13.91 -18.03 -20.62
C ILE A 49 -14.38 -16.90 -19.70
N CYS A 50 -13.49 -16.31 -18.92
CA CYS A 50 -13.74 -15.19 -18.01
C CYS A 50 -13.49 -13.82 -18.66
N GLU A 51 -13.61 -13.71 -19.98
CA GLU A 51 -13.50 -12.46 -20.72
C GLU A 51 -12.18 -11.68 -20.50
N GLY A 52 -11.07 -12.41 -20.28
CA GLY A 52 -9.74 -11.80 -20.15
C GLY A 52 -9.50 -11.11 -18.81
N TYR A 53 -10.27 -11.46 -17.78
CA TYR A 53 -10.14 -10.88 -16.46
C TYR A 53 -8.68 -10.93 -15.93
N TYR A 54 -8.06 -12.11 -15.94
CA TYR A 54 -6.73 -12.30 -15.38
C TYR A 54 -5.68 -11.58 -16.23
N THR A 55 -5.92 -11.45 -17.54
CA THR A 55 -5.15 -10.56 -18.41
C THR A 55 -5.22 -9.12 -17.92
N ALA A 56 -6.42 -8.57 -17.67
CA ALA A 56 -6.58 -7.21 -17.15
C ALA A 56 -5.89 -7.01 -15.79
N ALA A 57 -5.97 -8.01 -14.90
CA ALA A 57 -5.28 -7.97 -13.60
C ALA A 57 -3.76 -7.99 -13.77
N TYR A 58 -3.23 -8.85 -14.64
CA TYR A 58 -1.81 -8.93 -14.95
C TYR A 58 -1.28 -7.60 -15.50
N GLU A 59 -1.97 -7.01 -16.49
CA GLU A 59 -1.59 -5.73 -17.09
C GLU A 59 -1.60 -4.59 -16.07
N THR A 60 -2.62 -4.56 -15.20
CA THR A 60 -2.73 -3.55 -14.13
C THR A 60 -1.58 -3.68 -13.12
N ILE A 61 -1.25 -4.91 -12.69
CA ILE A 61 -0.12 -5.13 -11.78
C ILE A 61 1.20 -4.77 -12.48
N LEU A 62 1.37 -5.14 -13.74
CA LEU A 62 2.56 -4.81 -14.53
C LEU A 62 2.75 -3.30 -14.67
N ARG A 63 1.66 -2.54 -14.85
CA ARG A 63 1.67 -1.07 -14.85
C ARG A 63 2.20 -0.52 -13.53
N VAL A 64 1.73 -1.03 -12.40
CA VAL A 64 2.20 -0.60 -11.06
C VAL A 64 3.67 -0.97 -10.85
N VAL A 65 4.08 -2.19 -11.23
CA VAL A 65 5.49 -2.61 -11.14
C VAL A 65 6.39 -1.71 -11.99
N ASN A 66 5.96 -1.32 -13.19
CA ASN A 66 6.71 -0.38 -14.02
C ASN A 66 6.77 1.01 -13.41
N TYR A 67 5.66 1.53 -12.88
CA TYR A 67 5.61 2.83 -12.19
C TYR A 67 6.59 2.89 -11.00
N ARG A 68 6.76 1.79 -10.26
CA ARG A 68 7.70 1.69 -9.13
C ARG A 68 9.17 1.74 -9.52
N LYS A 69 9.52 1.49 -10.79
CA LYS A 69 10.91 1.70 -11.25
C LYS A 69 11.33 3.16 -11.09
N ASP A 70 10.40 4.07 -11.32
CA ASP A 70 10.61 5.51 -11.17
C ASP A 70 10.23 6.01 -9.76
N HIS A 71 9.46 5.24 -8.99
CA HIS A 71 8.99 5.58 -7.63
C HIS A 71 9.26 4.43 -6.64
N PRO A 72 10.54 4.14 -6.32
CA PRO A 72 10.92 2.94 -5.58
C PRO A 72 10.36 2.91 -4.14
N ASN A 73 10.02 4.06 -3.58
CA ASN A 73 9.52 4.17 -2.20
C ASN A 73 8.05 3.74 -2.05
N GLN A 74 7.29 3.60 -3.13
CA GLN A 74 5.88 3.25 -3.05
C GLN A 74 5.65 1.80 -2.56
N GLY A 75 6.54 0.88 -2.96
CA GLY A 75 6.50 -0.54 -2.59
C GLY A 75 7.19 -0.91 -1.28
N ARG A 76 7.86 0.06 -0.65
CA ARG A 76 8.61 -0.11 0.59
C ARG A 76 7.69 -0.24 1.79
N THR A 77 8.15 -1.00 2.78
CA THR A 77 7.49 -1.09 4.07
C THR A 77 7.64 0.22 4.86
N PRO A 78 6.76 0.49 5.85
CA PRO A 78 6.93 1.63 6.75
C PRO A 78 8.32 1.65 7.43
N GLU A 79 8.87 0.48 7.77
CA GLU A 79 10.20 0.33 8.36
C GLU A 79 11.32 0.73 7.39
N ASP A 80 11.28 0.23 6.15
CA ASP A 80 12.25 0.60 5.12
C ASP A 80 12.26 2.11 4.87
N LEU A 81 11.07 2.72 4.79
CA LEU A 81 10.92 4.16 4.59
C LEU A 81 11.48 4.96 5.76
N LEU A 82 11.35 4.46 6.99
CA LEU A 82 11.91 5.11 8.17
C LEU A 82 13.44 5.04 8.17
N GLU A 83 14.02 3.92 7.74
CA GLU A 83 15.47 3.76 7.60
C GLU A 83 16.03 4.70 6.52
N ILE A 84 15.44 4.67 5.32
CA ILE A 84 15.78 5.60 4.22
C ILE A 84 15.71 7.05 4.70
N ALA A 85 14.60 7.44 5.35
CA ALA A 85 14.42 8.80 5.84
C ALA A 85 15.48 9.22 6.89
N ARG A 86 16.02 8.29 7.68
CA ARG A 86 17.11 8.57 8.63
C ARG A 86 18.43 8.85 7.91
N GLU A 87 18.72 8.09 6.86
CA GLU A 87 19.95 8.17 6.08
C GLU A 87 19.98 9.35 5.09
N THR A 88 18.82 9.75 4.57
CA THR A 88 18.72 10.89 3.64
C THR A 88 19.18 12.22 4.26
N GLU A 89 19.82 13.08 3.47
CA GLU A 89 20.31 14.37 3.95
C GLU A 89 19.19 15.40 4.19
N VAL A 90 19.50 16.44 4.97
CA VAL A 90 18.59 17.57 5.17
C VAL A 90 18.57 18.41 3.89
N GLY A 91 17.38 18.75 3.40
CA GLY A 91 17.15 19.45 2.13
C GLY A 91 16.62 18.54 1.02
N ASP A 92 16.76 17.23 1.17
CA ASP A 92 16.27 16.25 0.20
C ASP A 92 14.79 15.89 0.42
N THR A 93 14.16 15.38 -0.63
CA THR A 93 12.79 14.85 -0.57
C THR A 93 12.79 13.42 -0.06
N ILE A 94 11.97 13.14 0.96
CA ILE A 94 11.75 11.81 1.54
C ILE A 94 10.27 11.43 1.52
N THR A 95 10.00 10.13 1.58
CA THR A 95 8.65 9.57 1.62
C THR A 95 8.22 9.29 3.06
N CYS A 96 7.04 9.76 3.46
CA CYS A 96 6.52 9.56 4.82
C CYS A 96 6.30 8.08 5.13
N PRO A 97 6.91 7.53 6.19
CA PRO A 97 6.78 6.11 6.55
C PRO A 97 5.33 5.68 6.83
N ASN A 98 4.48 6.61 7.28
CA ASN A 98 3.09 6.31 7.66
C ASN A 98 2.09 6.43 6.50
N CYS A 99 2.19 7.51 5.71
CA CYS A 99 1.15 7.83 4.71
C CYS A 99 1.68 7.87 3.28
N LYS A 100 2.95 7.55 3.06
CA LYS A 100 3.63 7.49 1.76
C LYS A 100 3.64 8.80 0.94
N ASN A 101 3.26 9.93 1.54
CA ASN A 101 3.38 11.24 0.90
C ASN A 101 4.84 11.72 0.92
N GLU A 102 5.28 12.36 -0.16
CA GLU A 102 6.61 12.95 -0.27
C GLU A 102 6.67 14.34 0.38
N PHE A 103 7.80 14.67 1.01
CA PHE A 103 8.06 15.96 1.63
C PHE A 103 9.56 16.24 1.79
N GLU A 104 9.93 17.51 1.86
CA GLU A 104 11.31 17.93 2.09
C GLU A 104 11.74 17.73 3.56
N LYS A 105 12.89 17.08 3.77
CA LYS A 105 13.49 16.87 5.09
C LYS A 105 14.12 18.19 5.58
N ARG A 106 13.52 18.82 6.59
CA ARG A 106 13.93 20.16 7.09
C ARG A 106 15.01 20.11 8.17
N ASN A 107 15.12 18.98 8.86
CA ASN A 107 16.15 18.72 9.87
C ASN A 107 16.29 17.21 10.05
N SER A 108 17.32 16.77 10.78
CA SER A 108 17.62 15.35 10.99
C SER A 108 16.47 14.55 11.63
N GLN A 109 15.60 15.22 12.39
CA GLN A 109 14.46 14.60 13.08
C GLN A 109 13.15 14.64 12.27
N HIS A 110 13.13 15.33 11.11
CA HIS A 110 11.96 15.46 10.25
C HIS A 110 11.78 14.18 9.41
N LEU A 111 11.38 13.09 10.06
CA LEU A 111 11.22 11.76 9.44
C LEU A 111 9.78 11.47 8.99
N PHE A 112 8.82 12.28 9.39
CA PHE A 112 7.39 12.09 9.08
C PHE A 112 6.79 13.40 8.54
N CYS A 113 5.84 13.29 7.61
CA CYS A 113 5.22 14.47 7.05
C CYS A 113 4.39 15.23 8.10
N SER A 114 4.42 16.56 8.03
CA SER A 114 3.56 17.41 8.85
C SER A 114 2.09 17.40 8.40
N ASN A 115 1.79 16.88 7.20
CA ASN A 115 0.47 16.87 6.57
C ASN A 115 -0.52 15.88 7.21
N GLY A 116 -0.05 15.03 8.13
CA GLY A 116 -0.90 14.07 8.84
C GLY A 116 -1.70 14.67 9.99
N ARG A 117 -1.61 15.99 10.23
CA ARG A 117 -2.29 16.67 11.35
C ARG A 117 -3.79 16.70 11.13
N THR A 118 -4.56 16.00 11.97
CA THR A 118 -6.02 16.11 11.97
C THR A 118 -6.51 17.18 12.93
N LYS A 119 -7.74 17.68 12.71
CA LYS A 119 -8.43 18.61 13.64
C LYS A 119 -8.55 18.05 15.06
N GLN A 120 -8.47 16.73 15.22
CA GLN A 120 -8.55 16.00 16.50
C GLN A 120 -7.17 15.71 17.12
N GLY A 121 -6.07 16.27 16.59
CA GLY A 121 -4.76 16.22 17.23
C GLY A 121 -3.87 15.02 16.90
N GLY A 122 -4.22 14.20 15.90
CA GLY A 122 -3.36 13.10 15.45
C GLY A 122 -2.31 13.55 14.42
N ASN A 123 -1.14 12.90 14.37
CA ASN A 123 -0.13 13.11 13.34
C ASN A 123 0.46 11.76 12.83
N CYS A 124 1.17 11.79 11.70
CA CYS A 124 1.74 10.58 11.08
C CYS A 124 2.79 9.88 11.94
N LYS A 125 3.58 10.65 12.70
CA LYS A 125 4.60 10.10 13.61
C LYS A 125 3.92 9.27 14.70
N ASP A 126 2.94 9.83 15.38
CA ASP A 126 2.25 9.15 16.49
C ASP A 126 1.46 7.94 16.00
N ARG A 127 0.81 8.04 14.84
CA ARG A 127 0.12 6.90 14.21
C ARG A 127 1.06 5.75 13.93
N TYR A 128 2.21 6.04 13.31
CA TYR A 128 3.24 5.04 13.08
C TYR A 128 3.64 4.37 14.40
N TRP A 129 4.11 5.13 15.40
CA TRP A 129 4.58 4.53 16.65
C TRP A 129 3.49 3.77 17.41
N ASN A 130 2.22 4.16 17.29
CA ASN A 130 1.10 3.44 17.89
C ASN A 130 0.85 2.08 17.20
N LEU A 131 1.07 1.97 15.89
CA LEU A 131 0.90 0.72 15.14
C LEU A 131 2.08 -0.25 15.35
N HIS A 132 3.29 0.28 15.55
CA HIS A 132 4.51 -0.52 15.74
C HIS A 132 4.81 -0.84 17.23
N ASP A 133 4.03 -0.32 18.18
CA ASP A 133 4.08 -0.73 19.60
C ASP A 133 3.01 -1.82 19.86
N PRO A 134 3.41 -3.07 20.21
CA PRO A 134 2.47 -4.18 20.39
C PRO A 134 1.35 -3.88 21.39
N LYS A 135 1.64 -3.16 22.49
CA LYS A 135 0.67 -2.82 23.53
C LYS A 135 -0.25 -1.68 23.13
N ARG A 136 0.12 -0.88 22.13
CA ARG A 136 -0.73 0.18 21.57
C ARG A 136 -1.57 -0.33 20.42
N ARG A 137 -1.02 -1.24 19.61
CA ARG A 137 -1.75 -1.93 18.56
C ARG A 137 -2.95 -2.70 19.12
N GLU A 138 -2.73 -3.48 20.19
CA GLU A 138 -3.82 -4.20 20.89
C GLU A 138 -4.95 -3.27 21.36
N ARG A 139 -4.64 -2.05 21.79
CA ARG A 139 -5.66 -1.06 22.17
C ARG A 139 -6.46 -0.50 20.99
N LEU A 140 -5.84 -0.39 19.82
CA LEU A 140 -6.52 0.02 18.59
C LEU A 140 -7.44 -1.09 18.08
N ASP A 141 -6.97 -2.33 18.14
CA ASP A 141 -7.76 -3.51 17.75
C ASP A 141 -8.99 -3.67 18.67
N ASN A 142 -8.79 -3.60 20.00
CA ASN A 142 -9.89 -3.67 20.97
C ASN A 142 -10.89 -2.51 20.84
N TYR A 143 -10.44 -1.30 20.53
CA TYR A 143 -11.36 -0.17 20.28
C TYR A 143 -12.24 -0.42 19.04
N HIS A 144 -11.70 -1.06 18.01
CA HIS A 144 -12.48 -1.42 16.83
C HIS A 144 -13.52 -2.51 17.14
N GLU A 145 -13.15 -3.54 17.91
CA GLU A 145 -14.09 -4.59 18.35
C GLU A 145 -15.22 -4.01 19.22
N GLU A 146 -14.91 -3.14 20.19
CA GLU A 146 -15.92 -2.58 21.10
C GLU A 146 -16.90 -1.61 20.43
N ASN A 147 -16.52 -0.97 19.31
CA ASN A 147 -17.32 0.07 18.65
C ASN A 147 -17.93 -0.36 17.32
N TYR A 148 -17.53 -1.51 16.76
CA TYR A 148 -18.00 -2.00 15.45
C TYR A 148 -18.31 -3.51 15.44
N ALA A 149 -18.38 -4.17 16.60
CA ALA A 149 -18.99 -5.50 16.69
C ALA A 149 -20.52 -5.39 16.54
N GLU A 150 -20.99 -5.41 15.29
CA GLU A 150 -22.34 -5.82 14.90
C GLU A 150 -22.28 -6.98 13.91
#